data_AF-A0A538QZX9-F1
#
_entry.id   AF-A0A538QZX9-F1
#
_cell.length_a   1.000
_cell.length_b   1.000
_cell.length_c   1.000
_cell.angle_alpha   90.00
_cell.angle_beta   90.00
_cell.angle_gamma   90.00
#
_symmetry.space_group_name_H-M   'P 1'
#
loop_
_entity.id
_entity.type
_entity.pdbx_description
1 polymer ?
#
loop_
_entity_poly.entity_id
_entity_poly.type
_entity_poly.pdbx_seq_one_letter_code
_entity_poly.pdbx_strand_id
1 'polypeptide(L)'
;MTTMPLRPLLEWEQAQPLIAAAIAREGCQSLTSYGDSFPQADLLDLACVVGIAGVHSGHLAMGLWEEAAIAGTLARCARGLLVRAICTAFRDWEDSRGSRVRYLEDALHQWGSQLPANYHDVAEEIRAVMLIVPPPEDWIPHNSDDSILVSLFDQHWPVQQAGSRYRITSDDAGGLTIEDEHHMEPSARPISPASAPAHAVRLRPEGA
;
A
#
# COMPACT_ATOMS: atom_id res chain seq x y z
N MET A 1 -21.79 33.40 3.46
CA MET A 1 -20.76 32.35 3.67
C MET A 1 -20.65 31.59 2.37
N THR A 2 -19.62 31.86 1.57
CA THR A 2 -19.40 31.17 0.29
C THR A 2 -18.83 29.79 0.61
N THR A 3 -19.65 28.75 0.46
CA THR A 3 -19.16 27.37 0.48
C THR A 3 -18.17 27.23 -0.68
N MET A 4 -16.87 27.20 -0.37
CA MET A 4 -15.87 26.83 -1.35
C MET A 4 -16.24 25.42 -1.84
N PRO A 5 -16.39 25.19 -3.16
CA PRO A 5 -16.52 23.83 -3.65
C PRO A 5 -15.28 23.06 -3.20
N LEU A 6 -15.50 21.92 -2.53
CA LEU A 6 -14.44 20.95 -2.30
C LEU A 6 -13.78 20.71 -3.66
N ARG A 7 -12.51 21.08 -3.80
CA ARG A 7 -11.79 20.79 -5.03
C ARG A 7 -11.80 19.27 -5.21
N PRO A 8 -12.05 18.77 -6.43
CA PRO A 8 -11.99 17.34 -6.66
C PRO A 8 -10.58 16.83 -6.30
N LEU A 9 -10.53 15.60 -5.80
CA LEU A 9 -9.26 14.89 -5.64
C LEU A 9 -8.56 14.84 -6.99
N LEU A 10 -7.25 15.02 -6.96
CA LEU A 10 -6.45 14.75 -8.14
C LEU A 10 -6.46 13.25 -8.40
N GLU A 11 -6.36 12.89 -9.68
CA GLU A 11 -6.00 11.51 -10.03
C GLU A 11 -4.52 11.28 -9.71
N TRP A 12 -4.13 10.02 -9.51
CA TRP A 12 -2.75 9.69 -9.15
C TRP A 12 -1.73 10.22 -10.16
N GLU A 13 -1.98 10.10 -11.47
CA GLU A 13 -1.04 10.59 -12.49
C GLU A 13 -0.86 12.11 -12.46
N GLN A 14 -1.83 12.85 -11.91
CA GLN A 14 -1.76 14.30 -11.74
C GLN A 14 -1.04 14.67 -10.44
N ALA A 15 -1.29 13.93 -9.37
CA ALA A 15 -0.73 14.18 -8.04
C ALA A 15 0.76 13.81 -7.95
N GLN A 16 1.17 12.69 -8.54
CA GLN A 16 2.52 12.14 -8.43
C GLN A 16 3.63 13.15 -8.78
N PRO A 17 3.62 13.84 -9.95
CA PRO A 17 4.66 14.82 -10.28
C PRO A 17 4.65 16.05 -9.36
N LEU A 18 3.48 16.44 -8.83
CA LEU A 18 3.36 17.58 -7.92
C LEU A 18 3.94 17.23 -6.55
N ILE A 19 3.64 16.04 -6.03
CA ILE A 19 4.21 15.52 -4.78
C ILE A 19 5.73 15.45 -4.90
N ALA A 20 6.25 14.85 -5.99
CA ALA A 20 7.69 14.74 -6.24
C ALA A 20 8.39 16.12 -6.24
N ALA A 21 7.79 17.12 -6.89
CA ALA A 21 8.33 18.48 -6.90
C ALA A 21 8.29 19.14 -5.51
N ALA A 22 7.24 18.90 -4.72
CA ALA A 22 7.10 19.46 -3.38
C ALA A 22 8.12 18.87 -2.41
N ILE A 23 8.27 17.55 -2.36
CA ILE A 23 9.24 16.91 -1.45
C ILE A 23 10.70 17.22 -1.83
N ALA A 24 10.98 17.42 -3.13
CA ALA A 24 12.30 17.86 -3.58
C ALA A 24 12.65 19.26 -3.06
N ARG A 25 11.66 20.15 -2.90
CA ARG A 25 11.86 21.46 -2.27
C ARG A 25 12.15 21.35 -0.77
N GLU A 26 11.65 20.30 -0.12
CA GLU A 26 11.96 19.96 1.27
C GLU A 26 13.32 19.22 1.40
N GLY A 27 14.09 19.10 0.31
CA GLY A 27 15.41 18.45 0.30
C GLY A 27 15.37 16.93 0.28
N CYS A 28 14.19 16.34 0.06
CA CYS A 28 14.01 14.89 0.02
C CYS A 28 14.11 14.36 -1.42
N GLN A 29 14.76 13.21 -1.59
CA GLN A 29 14.99 12.61 -2.92
C GLN A 29 13.85 11.65 -3.35
N SER A 30 13.05 11.21 -2.39
CA SER A 30 11.93 10.29 -2.57
C SER A 30 10.88 10.53 -1.50
N LEU A 31 9.66 10.06 -1.74
CA LEU A 31 8.58 10.16 -0.76
C LEU A 31 8.88 9.34 0.49
N THR A 32 9.58 8.22 0.35
CA THR A 32 10.12 7.42 1.45
C THR A 32 11.07 8.27 2.30
N SER A 33 12.02 8.99 1.70
CA SER A 33 12.95 9.84 2.46
C SER A 33 12.25 11.02 3.17
N TYR A 34 11.20 11.56 2.54
CA TYR A 34 10.35 12.57 3.16
C TYR A 34 9.59 12.01 4.36
N GLY A 35 8.98 10.82 4.21
CA GLY A 35 8.31 10.12 5.30
C GLY A 35 9.27 9.77 6.46
N ASP A 36 10.47 9.30 6.13
CA ASP A 36 11.50 8.92 7.12
C ASP A 36 12.05 10.11 7.91
N SER A 37 11.93 11.34 7.38
CA SER A 37 12.25 12.57 8.12
C SER A 37 11.25 12.86 9.24
N PHE A 38 10.03 12.30 9.14
CA PHE A 38 8.93 12.49 10.09
C PHE A 38 8.22 11.16 10.38
N PRO A 39 8.89 10.17 10.98
CA PRO A 39 8.41 8.79 11.02
C PRO A 39 7.12 8.58 11.82
N GLN A 40 6.82 9.48 12.76
CA GLN A 40 5.65 9.40 13.66
C GLN A 40 4.52 10.37 13.28
N ALA A 41 4.71 11.20 12.25
CA ALA A 41 3.69 12.14 11.77
C ALA A 41 2.58 11.40 11.02
N ASP A 42 1.34 11.85 11.11
CA ASP A 42 0.27 11.25 10.30
C ASP A 42 0.45 11.62 8.81
N LEU A 43 -0.01 10.75 7.90
CA LEU A 43 0.07 11.05 6.47
C LEU A 43 -0.82 12.25 6.08
N LEU A 44 -1.90 12.50 6.82
CA LEU A 44 -2.72 13.69 6.58
C LEU A 44 -1.96 14.96 6.95
N ASP A 45 -1.23 14.95 8.07
CA ASP A 45 -0.39 16.08 8.49
C ASP A 45 0.70 16.35 7.45
N LEU A 46 1.37 15.29 6.97
CA LEU A 46 2.37 15.42 5.90
C LEU A 46 1.77 15.98 4.61
N ALA A 47 0.57 15.53 4.21
CA ALA A 47 -0.11 16.07 3.04
C ALA A 47 -0.48 17.56 3.22
N CYS A 48 -0.87 17.95 4.44
CA CYS A 48 -1.15 19.35 4.78
C CYS A 48 0.11 20.22 4.71
N VAL A 49 1.27 19.71 5.16
CA VAL A 49 2.56 20.42 5.05
C VAL A 49 2.98 20.60 3.58
N VAL A 50 2.82 19.55 2.77
CA VAL A 50 3.06 19.61 1.33
C VAL A 50 2.15 20.63 0.64
N GLY A 51 0.90 20.78 1.10
CA GLY A 51 0.02 21.90 0.76
C GLY A 51 -0.46 21.93 -0.70
N ILE A 52 -0.45 20.78 -1.39
CA ILE A 52 -0.93 20.68 -2.78
C ILE A 52 -2.45 20.49 -2.77
N ALA A 53 -3.16 21.37 -3.48
CA ALA A 53 -4.60 21.26 -3.60
C ALA A 53 -5.03 19.97 -4.32
N GLY A 54 -5.96 19.22 -3.71
CA GLY A 54 -6.46 17.94 -4.26
C GLY A 54 -5.59 16.73 -3.94
N VAL A 55 -4.46 16.91 -3.21
CA VAL A 55 -3.63 15.83 -2.65
C VAL A 55 -4.02 15.58 -1.20
N HIS A 56 -4.10 14.31 -0.80
CA HIS A 56 -4.42 13.86 0.56
C HIS A 56 -3.55 12.67 0.97
N SER A 57 -3.71 12.19 2.21
CA SER A 57 -2.97 11.05 2.78
C SER A 57 -2.97 9.81 1.88
N GLY A 58 -4.08 9.50 1.21
CA GLY A 58 -4.17 8.37 0.28
C GLY A 58 -3.18 8.44 -0.89
N HIS A 59 -2.90 9.64 -1.40
CA HIS A 59 -1.88 9.84 -2.43
C HIS A 59 -0.47 9.59 -1.88
N LEU A 60 -0.20 10.02 -0.64
CA LEU A 60 1.10 9.74 -0.02
C LEU A 60 1.26 8.24 0.24
N ALA A 61 0.20 7.57 0.70
CA ALA A 61 0.20 6.12 0.88
C ALA A 61 0.46 5.38 -0.44
N MET A 62 -0.22 5.78 -1.53
CA MET A 62 0.02 5.24 -2.88
C MET A 62 1.48 5.37 -3.30
N GLY A 63 2.06 6.57 -3.20
CA GLY A 63 3.45 6.79 -3.58
C GLY A 63 4.45 6.02 -2.72
N LEU A 64 4.18 5.86 -1.42
CA LEU A 64 5.02 5.04 -0.54
C LEU A 64 5.00 3.56 -0.96
N TRP A 65 3.82 3.04 -1.31
CA TRP A 65 3.69 1.68 -1.83
C TRP A 65 4.39 1.50 -3.19
N GLU A 66 4.29 2.47 -4.10
CA GLU A 66 5.01 2.45 -5.37
C GLU A 66 6.53 2.40 -5.18
N GLU A 67 7.08 3.29 -4.35
CA GLU A 67 8.52 3.29 -4.07
C GLU A 67 8.96 2.00 -3.39
N ALA A 68 8.16 1.47 -2.45
CA ALA A 68 8.45 0.22 -1.76
C ALA A 68 8.36 -1.00 -2.67
N ALA A 69 7.43 -1.02 -3.62
CA ALA A 69 7.32 -2.04 -4.65
C ALA A 69 8.55 -2.03 -5.58
N ILE A 70 9.01 -0.85 -5.99
CA ILE A 70 10.21 -0.70 -6.82
C ILE A 70 11.48 -1.11 -6.06
N ALA A 71 11.58 -0.76 -4.78
CA ALA A 71 12.75 -1.04 -3.95
C ALA A 71 12.75 -2.46 -3.33
N GLY A 72 11.64 -3.19 -3.40
CA GLY A 72 11.48 -4.48 -2.74
C GLY A 72 11.40 -4.38 -1.21
N THR A 73 10.86 -3.27 -0.68
CA THR A 73 10.82 -2.95 0.76
C THR A 73 9.40 -2.83 1.32
N LEU A 74 8.44 -3.61 0.79
CA LEU A 74 7.03 -3.60 1.19
C LEU A 74 6.84 -3.83 2.69
N ALA A 75 7.59 -4.76 3.30
CA ALA A 75 7.50 -5.00 4.75
C ALA A 75 7.88 -3.75 5.54
N ARG A 76 8.94 -3.04 5.12
CA ARG A 76 9.38 -1.79 5.75
C ARG A 76 8.33 -0.68 5.57
N CYS A 77 7.71 -0.58 4.40
CA CYS A 77 6.63 0.37 4.14
C CYS A 77 5.44 0.13 5.06
N ALA A 78 4.98 -1.13 5.15
CA ALA A 78 3.91 -1.55 6.04
C ALA A 78 4.22 -1.23 7.51
N ARG A 79 5.45 -1.52 7.98
CA ARG A 79 5.92 -1.12 9.33
C ARG A 79 5.86 0.39 9.51
N GLY A 80 6.31 1.18 8.53
CA GLY A 80 6.26 2.63 8.58
C GLY A 80 4.84 3.18 8.76
N LEU A 81 3.86 2.62 8.05
CA LEU A 81 2.45 2.98 8.22
C LEU A 81 1.92 2.57 9.61
N LEU A 82 2.33 1.41 10.13
CA LEU A 82 1.95 0.96 11.47
C LEU A 82 2.48 1.89 12.56
N VAL A 83 3.74 2.35 12.45
CA VAL A 83 4.33 3.32 13.38
C VAL A 83 3.47 4.59 13.46
N ARG A 84 3.07 5.13 12.30
CA ARG A 84 2.22 6.33 12.25
C ARG A 84 0.88 6.10 12.90
N ALA A 85 0.21 4.99 12.61
CA ALA A 85 -1.08 4.63 13.21
C ALA A 85 -0.97 4.50 14.74
N ILE A 86 0.03 3.78 15.25
CA ILE A 86 0.27 3.61 16.69
C ILE A 86 0.55 4.97 17.35
N CYS A 87 1.43 5.79 16.77
CA CYS A 87 1.79 7.08 17.35
C CYS A 87 0.60 8.05 17.37
N THR A 88 -0.23 8.07 16.33
CA THR A 88 -1.46 8.86 16.30
C THR A 88 -2.43 8.42 17.38
N ALA A 89 -2.73 7.12 17.47
CA ALA A 89 -3.64 6.60 18.49
C ALA A 89 -3.13 6.81 19.92
N PHE A 90 -1.81 6.73 20.15
CA PHE A 90 -1.24 6.95 21.48
C PHE A 90 -1.24 8.43 21.88
N ARG A 91 -1.09 9.37 20.94
CA ARG A 91 -1.33 10.80 21.24
C ARG A 91 -2.77 11.03 21.67
N ASP A 92 -3.74 10.47 20.95
CA ASP A 92 -5.17 10.59 21.29
C ASP A 92 -5.51 9.91 22.62
N TRP A 93 -4.81 8.82 22.96
CA TRP A 93 -4.94 8.13 24.25
C TRP A 93 -4.49 9.00 25.42
N GLU A 94 -3.31 9.63 25.31
CA GLU A 94 -2.76 10.50 26.36
C GLU A 94 -3.71 11.65 26.69
N ASP A 95 -4.40 12.19 25.68
CA ASP A 95 -5.39 13.26 25.84
C ASP A 95 -6.72 12.78 26.46
N SER A 96 -7.09 11.51 26.29
CA SER A 96 -8.45 11.01 26.52
C SER A 96 -8.66 10.15 27.77
N ARG A 97 -7.60 9.84 28.55
CA ARG A 97 -7.65 8.95 29.73
C ARG A 97 -8.30 7.57 29.47
N GLY A 98 -8.28 7.09 28.22
CA GLY A 98 -8.85 5.80 27.84
C GLY A 98 -7.94 4.59 28.14
N SER A 99 -8.39 3.40 27.74
CA SER A 99 -7.55 2.19 27.79
C SER A 99 -6.57 2.17 26.62
N ARG A 100 -5.28 2.10 26.89
CA ARG A 100 -4.25 2.08 25.85
C ARG A 100 -4.38 0.87 24.90
N VAL A 101 -4.78 -0.29 25.42
CA VAL A 101 -4.99 -1.49 24.60
C VAL A 101 -6.08 -1.26 23.55
N ARG A 102 -7.14 -0.51 23.90
CA ARG A 102 -8.19 -0.14 22.93
C ARG A 102 -7.63 0.75 21.82
N TYR A 103 -6.83 1.75 22.17
CA TYR A 103 -6.18 2.61 21.17
C TYR A 103 -5.18 1.86 20.29
N LEU A 104 -4.48 0.87 20.84
CA LEU A 104 -3.64 -0.02 20.05
C LEU A 104 -4.47 -0.86 19.08
N GLU A 105 -5.60 -1.41 19.53
CA GLU A 105 -6.53 -2.16 18.67
C GLU A 105 -7.09 -1.29 17.54
N ASP A 106 -7.50 -0.05 17.85
CA ASP A 106 -8.00 0.92 16.87
C ASP A 106 -6.91 1.26 15.83
N ALA A 107 -5.66 1.49 16.29
CA ALA A 107 -4.52 1.73 15.41
C ALA A 107 -4.25 0.55 14.47
N LEU A 108 -4.30 -0.68 14.97
CA LEU A 108 -4.09 -1.89 14.16
C LEU A 108 -5.18 -2.04 13.09
N HIS A 109 -6.44 -1.74 13.44
CA HIS A 109 -7.54 -1.78 12.48
C HIS A 109 -7.39 -0.72 11.39
N GLN A 110 -7.07 0.52 11.78
CA GLN A 110 -6.83 1.61 10.83
C GLN A 110 -5.61 1.32 9.94
N TRP A 111 -4.54 0.76 10.50
CA TRP A 111 -3.37 0.34 9.73
C TRP A 111 -3.72 -0.75 8.71
N GLY A 112 -4.46 -1.78 9.12
CA GLY A 112 -4.92 -2.84 8.22
C GLY A 112 -5.69 -2.31 7.01
N SER A 113 -6.58 -1.33 7.22
CA SER A 113 -7.33 -0.69 6.12
C SER A 113 -6.48 0.10 5.12
N GLN A 114 -5.24 0.48 5.49
CA GLN A 114 -4.30 1.18 4.62
C GLN A 114 -3.40 0.23 3.82
N LEU A 115 -3.44 -1.07 4.12
CA LEU A 115 -2.68 -2.06 3.39
C LEU A 115 -3.37 -2.40 2.06
N PRO A 116 -2.58 -2.79 1.04
CA PRO A 116 -3.13 -3.44 -0.14
C PRO A 116 -3.97 -4.67 0.27
N ALA A 117 -5.03 -4.94 -0.49
CA ALA A 117 -6.04 -5.94 -0.18
C ALA A 117 -5.43 -7.33 0.08
N ASN A 118 -4.41 -7.71 -0.68
CA ASN A 118 -3.73 -8.99 -0.54
C ASN A 118 -2.83 -9.11 0.72
N TYR A 119 -2.74 -8.07 1.55
CA TYR A 119 -2.08 -8.09 2.85
C TYR A 119 -3.04 -7.99 4.04
N HIS A 120 -4.36 -7.95 3.83
CA HIS A 120 -5.34 -7.83 4.93
C HIS A 120 -5.29 -9.03 5.89
N ASP A 121 -5.14 -10.25 5.37
CA ASP A 121 -5.02 -11.46 6.21
C ASP A 121 -3.77 -11.41 7.10
N VAL A 122 -2.65 -10.93 6.56
CA VAL A 122 -1.40 -10.71 7.31
C VAL A 122 -1.58 -9.64 8.37
N ALA A 123 -2.36 -8.59 8.07
CA ALA A 123 -2.69 -7.54 9.02
C ALA A 123 -3.46 -8.09 10.23
N GLU A 124 -4.44 -8.96 9.98
CA GLU A 124 -5.21 -9.60 11.05
C GLU A 124 -4.36 -10.56 11.88
N GLU A 125 -3.41 -11.28 11.28
CA GLU A 125 -2.45 -12.11 12.02
C GLU A 125 -1.56 -11.27 12.94
N ILE A 126 -0.95 -10.21 12.41
CA ILE A 126 -0.14 -9.25 13.18
C ILE A 126 -0.96 -8.62 14.30
N ARG A 127 -2.20 -8.21 14.01
CA ARG A 127 -3.12 -7.65 15.00
C ARG A 127 -3.40 -8.66 16.12
N ALA A 128 -3.74 -9.90 15.77
CA ALA A 128 -4.02 -10.94 16.77
C ALA A 128 -2.81 -11.17 17.69
N VAL A 129 -1.60 -11.26 17.14
CA VAL A 129 -0.37 -11.47 17.92
C VAL A 129 -0.12 -10.29 18.86
N MET A 130 -0.24 -9.05 18.38
CA MET A 130 -0.04 -7.85 19.21
C MET A 130 -1.11 -7.69 20.31
N LEU A 131 -2.31 -8.23 20.14
CA LEU A 131 -3.35 -8.18 21.18
C LEU A 131 -3.24 -9.33 22.19
N ILE A 132 -2.71 -10.49 21.79
CA ILE A 132 -2.44 -11.62 22.70
C ILE A 132 -1.21 -11.32 23.57
N VAL A 133 -0.15 -10.75 22.97
CA VAL A 133 1.08 -10.36 23.66
C VAL A 133 1.35 -8.89 23.37
N PRO A 134 0.71 -7.96 24.11
CA PRO A 134 0.89 -6.54 23.89
C PRO A 134 2.34 -6.10 24.16
N PRO A 135 2.82 -5.08 23.42
CA PRO A 135 4.11 -4.49 23.70
C PRO A 135 4.13 -3.84 25.10
N PRO A 136 5.32 -3.59 25.67
CA PRO A 136 5.46 -2.95 26.98
C PRO A 136 4.68 -1.64 27.11
N GLU A 137 4.20 -1.35 28.33
CA GLU A 137 3.45 -0.11 28.64
C GLU A 137 4.29 1.17 28.56
N ASP A 138 5.56 1.13 28.24
CA ASP A 138 6.40 2.30 27.98
C ASP A 138 6.90 2.36 26.54
N TRP A 139 6.53 1.38 25.71
CA TRP A 139 6.99 1.27 24.34
C TRP A 139 6.21 2.17 23.38
N ILE A 140 6.93 3.03 22.65
CA ILE A 140 6.41 3.78 21.51
C ILE A 140 7.41 3.58 20.37
N PRO A 141 6.99 3.10 19.19
CA PRO A 141 7.92 2.89 18.08
C PRO A 141 8.43 4.23 17.55
N HIS A 142 9.74 4.32 17.33
CA HIS A 142 10.37 5.55 16.83
C HIS A 142 10.32 5.66 15.30
N ASN A 143 10.49 4.53 14.59
CA ASN A 143 10.53 4.46 13.14
C ASN A 143 10.26 3.03 12.65
N SER A 144 10.26 2.83 11.32
CA SER A 144 9.98 1.56 10.66
C SER A 144 11.00 0.45 10.94
N ASP A 145 12.12 0.76 11.59
CA ASP A 145 13.18 -0.16 11.99
C ASP A 145 13.13 -0.46 13.51
N ASP A 146 12.02 -0.14 14.18
CA ASP A 146 11.77 -0.53 15.58
C ASP A 146 11.91 -2.04 15.76
N SER A 147 12.69 -2.46 16.76
CA SER A 147 13.05 -3.87 16.95
C SER A 147 11.87 -4.81 17.20
N ILE A 148 10.80 -4.34 17.86
CA ILE A 148 9.60 -5.16 18.11
C ILE A 148 8.86 -5.36 16.79
N LEU A 149 8.68 -4.28 16.03
CA LEU A 149 8.03 -4.34 14.72
C LEU A 149 8.84 -5.15 13.70
N VAL A 150 10.17 -5.03 13.71
CA VAL A 150 11.05 -5.84 12.86
C VAL A 150 10.86 -7.33 13.17
N SER A 151 10.98 -7.72 14.45
CA SER A 151 10.81 -9.11 14.87
C SER A 151 9.42 -9.66 14.54
N LEU A 152 8.37 -8.85 14.67
CA LEU A 152 7.00 -9.24 14.37
C LEU A 152 6.80 -9.48 12.86
N PHE A 153 7.27 -8.54 12.03
CA PHE A 153 7.14 -8.67 10.58
C PHE A 153 8.02 -9.79 10.02
N ASP A 154 9.20 -10.04 10.57
CA ASP A 154 10.05 -11.16 10.15
C ASP A 154 9.37 -12.53 10.37
N GLN A 155 8.43 -12.62 11.32
CA GLN A 155 7.69 -13.85 11.63
C GLN A 155 6.39 -14.00 10.83
N HIS A 156 5.68 -12.90 10.57
CA HIS A 156 4.32 -12.94 10.03
C HIS A 156 4.17 -12.31 8.65
N TRP A 157 5.13 -11.49 8.19
CA TRP A 157 5.06 -10.87 6.88
C TRP A 157 5.55 -11.84 5.78
N PRO A 158 4.89 -11.90 4.61
CA PRO A 158 5.34 -12.74 3.50
C PRO A 158 6.78 -12.45 3.09
N VAL A 159 7.59 -13.50 2.97
CA VAL A 159 9.00 -13.37 2.55
C VAL A 159 9.09 -12.71 1.18
N GLN A 160 9.75 -11.56 1.14
CA GLN A 160 10.04 -10.87 -0.11
C GLN A 160 11.27 -11.52 -0.77
N GLN A 161 11.14 -11.99 -2.00
CA GLN A 161 12.29 -12.58 -2.69
C GLN A 161 13.20 -11.47 -3.20
N ALA A 162 14.51 -11.65 -3.01
CA ALA A 162 15.49 -10.69 -3.53
C ALA A 162 15.41 -10.64 -5.05
N GLY A 163 15.13 -9.46 -5.62
CA GLY A 163 14.94 -9.28 -7.06
C GLY A 163 13.51 -9.51 -7.55
N SER A 164 12.53 -9.65 -6.65
CA SER A 164 11.12 -9.55 -7.03
C SER A 164 10.82 -8.21 -7.68
N ARG A 165 10.06 -8.24 -8.78
CA ARG A 165 9.43 -7.05 -9.35
C ARG A 165 7.98 -7.09 -8.90
N TYR A 166 7.54 -6.01 -8.27
CA TYR A 166 6.16 -5.92 -7.82
C TYR A 166 5.35 -5.05 -8.79
N ARG A 167 4.15 -5.51 -9.12
CA ARG A 167 3.16 -4.73 -9.87
C ARG A 167 2.09 -4.25 -8.93
N ILE A 168 1.79 -2.97 -9.01
CA ILE A 168 0.68 -2.35 -8.30
C ILE A 168 -0.50 -2.23 -9.25
N THR A 169 -1.66 -2.70 -8.80
CA THR A 169 -2.94 -2.48 -9.47
C THR A 169 -3.88 -1.79 -8.49
N SER A 170 -4.73 -0.90 -9.01
CA SER A 170 -5.84 -0.32 -8.27
C SER A 170 -7.14 -0.86 -8.86
N ASP A 171 -8.10 -1.22 -8.02
CA ASP A 171 -9.47 -1.45 -8.46
C ASP A 171 -10.27 -0.14 -8.57
N ASP A 172 -11.50 -0.23 -9.09
CA ASP A 172 -12.42 0.90 -9.27
C ASP A 172 -12.86 1.53 -7.92
N ALA A 173 -12.66 0.82 -6.80
CA ALA A 173 -12.93 1.32 -5.46
C ALA A 173 -11.70 1.99 -4.82
N GLY A 174 -10.57 2.08 -5.54
CA GLY A 174 -9.30 2.62 -5.05
C GLY A 174 -8.52 1.65 -4.15
N GLY A 175 -8.93 0.38 -4.10
CA GLY A 175 -8.24 -0.69 -3.40
C GLY A 175 -6.96 -1.08 -4.13
N LEU A 176 -5.84 -1.04 -3.41
CA LEU A 176 -4.53 -1.42 -3.92
C LEU A 176 -4.32 -2.92 -3.84
N THR A 177 -3.73 -3.52 -4.88
CA THR A 177 -3.20 -4.89 -4.84
C THR A 177 -1.75 -4.87 -5.33
N ILE A 178 -0.86 -5.60 -4.64
CA ILE A 178 0.55 -5.69 -5.02
C ILE A 178 0.91 -7.15 -5.30
N GLU A 179 1.23 -7.44 -6.55
CA GLU A 179 1.55 -8.80 -7.01
C GLU A 179 3.04 -8.94 -7.32
N ASP A 180 3.63 -10.09 -6.99
CA ASP A 180 4.98 -10.44 -7.45
C ASP A 180 4.92 -10.93 -8.90
N GLU A 181 5.62 -10.24 -9.80
CA GLU A 181 5.65 -10.57 -11.23
C GLU A 181 6.26 -11.94 -11.52
N HIS A 182 7.10 -12.51 -10.63
CA HIS A 182 7.65 -13.86 -10.82
C HIS A 182 6.61 -14.97 -10.63
N HIS A 183 5.48 -14.69 -9.98
CA HIS A 183 4.41 -15.69 -9.74
C HIS A 183 3.31 -15.67 -10.81
N MET A 184 3.43 -14.85 -11.85
CA MET A 184 2.57 -15.00 -13.03
C MET A 184 3.00 -16.25 -13.80
N GLU A 185 2.36 -17.39 -13.51
CA GLU A 185 2.24 -18.45 -14.52
C GLU A 185 1.72 -17.78 -15.81
N PRO A 186 2.31 -18.08 -16.98
CA PRO A 186 1.82 -17.53 -18.23
C PRO A 186 0.39 -18.00 -18.40
N SER A 187 -0.57 -17.10 -18.16
CA SER A 187 -1.99 -17.33 -18.39
C SER A 187 -2.13 -17.92 -19.79
N ALA A 188 -2.46 -19.21 -19.83
CA ALA A 188 -2.60 -19.95 -21.07
C ALA A 188 -3.72 -19.29 -21.86
N ARG A 189 -3.35 -18.47 -22.84
CA ARG A 189 -4.30 -17.98 -23.84
C ARG A 189 -5.00 -19.20 -24.40
N PRO A 190 -6.35 -19.28 -24.39
CA PRO A 190 -7.03 -20.34 -25.08
C PRO A 190 -6.65 -20.21 -26.56
N ILE A 191 -5.92 -21.22 -27.05
CA ILE A 191 -5.65 -21.38 -28.47
C ILE A 191 -7.01 -21.69 -29.10
N SER A 192 -7.64 -20.65 -29.62
CA SER A 192 -8.85 -20.79 -30.42
C SER A 192 -8.50 -21.65 -31.63
N PRO A 193 -9.13 -22.81 -31.86
CA PRO A 193 -8.85 -23.59 -33.06
C PRO A 193 -9.40 -22.81 -34.25
N ALA A 194 -8.49 -22.26 -35.06
CA ALA A 194 -8.81 -21.67 -36.34
C ALA A 194 -9.56 -22.70 -37.20
N SER A 195 -10.73 -22.28 -37.68
CA SER A 195 -11.58 -23.02 -38.61
C SER A 195 -10.76 -23.62 -39.75
N ALA A 196 -10.85 -24.95 -39.90
CA ALA A 196 -10.39 -25.65 -41.08
C ALA A 196 -11.22 -25.21 -42.31
N PRO A 197 -10.60 -24.98 -43.49
CA PRO A 197 -11.37 -24.70 -44.70
C PRO A 197 -11.98 -26.00 -45.23
N ALA A 198 -13.30 -25.99 -45.45
CA ALA A 198 -13.99 -27.06 -46.15
C ALA A 198 -13.50 -27.12 -47.62
N HIS A 199 -12.72 -28.15 -47.94
CA HIS A 199 -12.37 -28.49 -49.30
C HIS A 199 -13.64 -28.89 -50.07
N ALA A 200 -14.07 -28.04 -51.01
CA ALA A 200 -15.11 -28.35 -51.96
C ALA A 200 -14.63 -29.48 -52.91
N VAL A 201 -15.21 -30.66 -52.76
CA VAL A 201 -15.10 -31.77 -53.71
C VAL A 201 -15.82 -31.37 -55.00
N ARG A 202 -15.07 -31.05 -56.06
CA ARG A 202 -15.60 -31.05 -57.43
C ARG A 202 -15.60 -32.49 -57.96
N LEU A 203 -16.78 -33.05 -58.13
CA LEU A 203 -16.99 -34.25 -58.95
C LEU A 203 -16.74 -33.89 -60.43
N ARG A 204 -15.82 -34.61 -61.08
CA ARG A 204 -15.72 -34.69 -62.54
C ARG A 204 -16.75 -35.71 -63.06
N PRO A 205 -17.36 -35.51 -64.23
CA PRO A 205 -18.02 -36.58 -64.94
C PRO A 205 -17.00 -37.33 -65.81
N GLU A 206 -16.96 -38.65 -65.71
CA GLU A 206 -16.50 -39.52 -66.80
C GLU A 206 -17.72 -39.92 -67.63
N GLY A 207 -17.59 -39.82 -68.96
CA GLY A 207 -18.69 -39.95 -69.90
C GLY A 207 -18.99 -41.37 -70.37
N ALA A 208 -20.20 -41.52 -70.88
CA ALA A 208 -20.59 -42.33 -72.04
C ALA A 208 -21.86 -41.71 -72.62
#